data_AF-A0A950I6Y0-F1
#
_entry.id   AF-A0A950I6Y0-F1
#
_cell.length_a   1.000
_cell.length_b   1.000
_cell.length_c   1.000
_cell.angle_alpha   90.00
_cell.angle_beta   90.00
_cell.angle_gamma   90.00
#
_symmetry.space_group_name_H-M   'P 1'
#
loop_
_entity.id
_entity.type
_entity.pdbx_description
1 polymer ?
#
loop_
_entity_poly.entity_id
_entity_poly.type
_entity_poly.pdbx_seq_one_letter_code
_entity_poly.pdbx_strand_id
1 'polypeptide(L)' 'MTSALQEQFATNVYYDRTFDRDAAKILPGEYYFTGKDMLIVTVLGSCVAACIRDRVTGVGGMNHFMLPDGGNDADSPVS' A
#
# COMPACT_ATOMS: atom_id res chain seq x y z
N MET A 1 13.62 16.85 3.73
CA MET A 1 12.90 15.66 4.24
C MET A 1 11.57 15.38 3.53
N THR A 2 11.22 16.11 2.46
CA THR A 2 9.93 15.97 1.74
C THR A 2 10.02 15.09 0.48
N SER A 3 11.21 14.91 -0.12
CA SER A 3 11.40 14.15 -1.38
C SER A 3 11.08 12.66 -1.24
N ALA A 4 11.59 12.01 -0.19
CA ALA A 4 11.48 10.56 0.00
C ALA A 4 10.04 10.06 0.22
N LEU A 5 9.17 10.89 0.82
CA LEU A 5 7.75 10.56 0.97
C LEU A 5 7.01 10.66 -0.37
N GLN A 6 7.45 11.57 -1.25
CA GLN A 6 6.85 11.77 -2.56
C GLN A 6 7.24 10.65 -3.54
N GLU A 7 8.42 10.08 -3.39
CA GLU A 7 8.92 8.95 -4.21
C GLU A 7 8.14 7.66 -3.98
N GLN A 8 7.50 7.49 -2.81
CA GLN A 8 6.78 6.27 -2.43
C GLN A 8 5.26 6.40 -2.55
N PHE A 9 4.75 7.55 -3.01
CA PHE A 9 3.31 7.72 -3.21
C PHE A 9 2.88 7.11 -4.54
N ALA A 10 1.91 6.19 -4.53
CA ALA A 10 1.46 5.52 -5.73
C ALA A 10 0.79 6.53 -6.70
N THR A 11 1.22 6.51 -7.97
CA THR A 11 0.68 7.40 -9.02
C THR A 11 -0.15 6.65 -10.06
N ASN A 12 -0.18 5.32 -10.00
CA ASN A 12 -0.94 4.48 -10.92
C ASN A 12 -2.42 4.46 -10.56
N VAL A 13 -3.20 5.36 -11.15
CA VAL A 13 -4.65 5.43 -11.01
C VAL A 13 -5.31 5.13 -12.36
N TYR A 14 -6.29 4.24 -12.36
CA TYR A 14 -7.03 3.81 -13.55
C TYR A 14 -8.49 3.55 -13.22
N TYR A 15 -9.33 3.45 -14.25
CA TYR A 15 -10.73 3.06 -14.08
C TYR A 15 -10.88 1.54 -14.16
N ASP A 16 -11.31 0.92 -13.07
CA ASP A 16 -11.56 -0.52 -13.00
C ASP A 16 -13.00 -0.83 -13.46
N ARG A 17 -13.12 -1.49 -14.61
CA ARG A 17 -14.42 -1.84 -15.21
C ARG A 17 -15.13 -3.00 -14.52
N THR A 18 -14.42 -3.79 -13.73
CA THR A 18 -15.01 -4.92 -12.97
C THR A 18 -15.81 -4.39 -11.78
N PHE A 19 -15.28 -3.35 -11.15
CA PHE A 19 -15.89 -2.72 -9.97
C PHE A 19 -16.58 -1.38 -10.28
N ASP A 20 -16.56 -0.94 -11.53
CA ASP A 20 -17.18 0.31 -12.02
C ASP A 20 -16.70 1.56 -11.25
N ARG A 21 -15.41 1.59 -10.87
CA ARG A 21 -14.84 2.59 -9.97
C ARG A 21 -13.40 2.95 -10.36
N ASP A 22 -12.98 4.16 -10.00
CA ASP A 22 -11.55 4.50 -10.03
C ASP A 22 -10.78 3.61 -9.04
N ALA A 23 -9.56 3.26 -9.38
CA ALA A 23 -8.68 2.42 -8.59
C ALA A 23 -7.25 2.94 -8.61
N ALA A 24 -6.61 3.05 -7.45
CA ALA A 24 -5.18 3.27 -7.32
C ALA A 24 -4.47 1.93 -7.08
N LYS A 25 -3.52 1.55 -7.93
CA LYS A 25 -2.67 0.36 -7.72
C LYS A 25 -1.38 0.76 -7.01
N ILE A 26 -1.13 0.14 -5.86
CA ILE A 26 0.08 0.29 -5.05
C ILE A 26 1.07 -0.83 -5.41
N LEU A 27 2.31 -0.48 -5.68
CA LEU A 27 3.45 -1.38 -5.89
C LEU A 27 4.26 -1.58 -4.59
N PRO A 28 5.14 -2.60 -4.51
CA PRO A 28 5.97 -2.81 -3.33
C PRO A 28 6.75 -1.57 -2.89
N GLY A 29 6.67 -1.22 -1.60
CA GLY A 29 7.29 -0.02 -1.04
C GLY A 29 6.45 1.26 -1.18
N GLU A 30 5.33 1.22 -1.90
CA GLU A 30 4.47 2.39 -2.08
C GLU A 30 3.34 2.48 -1.03
N TYR A 31 2.72 3.65 -0.96
CA TYR A 31 1.47 3.89 -0.23
C TYR A 31 0.54 4.83 -0.98
N TYR A 32 -0.75 4.77 -0.65
CA TYR A 32 -1.77 5.66 -1.21
C TYR A 32 -2.81 5.99 -0.16
N PHE A 33 -3.30 7.22 -0.15
CA PHE A 33 -4.44 7.64 0.65
C PHE A 33 -5.34 8.57 -0.15
N THR A 34 -6.63 8.55 0.16
CA THR A 34 -7.65 9.31 -0.57
C THR A 34 -8.88 9.51 0.29
N GLY A 35 -9.59 10.61 0.05
CA GLY A 35 -10.96 10.83 0.55
C GLY A 35 -12.04 10.54 -0.49
N LYS A 36 -11.66 10.12 -1.71
CA LYS A 36 -12.59 9.81 -2.79
C LYS A 36 -13.20 8.42 -2.60
N ASP A 37 -14.41 8.21 -3.11
CA ASP A 37 -15.02 6.87 -3.20
C ASP A 37 -14.37 6.08 -4.36
N MET A 38 -13.23 5.48 -4.08
CA MET A 38 -12.41 4.74 -5.04
C MET A 38 -11.75 3.53 -4.39
N LEU A 39 -11.24 2.63 -5.21
CA LEU A 39 -10.50 1.46 -4.77
C LEU A 39 -9.03 1.81 -4.53
N ILE A 40 -8.43 1.15 -3.56
CA ILE A 40 -6.97 1.07 -3.43
C ILE A 40 -6.63 -0.43 -3.50
N VAL A 41 -5.78 -0.80 -4.44
CA VAL A 41 -5.54 -2.21 -4.81
C VAL A 41 -4.05 -2.50 -4.78
N THR A 42 -3.69 -3.68 -4.28
CA THR A 42 -2.33 -4.21 -4.41
C THR A 42 -2.38 -5.73 -4.48
N VAL A 43 -1.29 -6.34 -4.96
CA VAL A 43 -1.14 -7.80 -4.97
C VAL A 43 -0.09 -8.14 -3.93
N LEU A 44 -0.46 -8.94 -2.93
CA LEU A 44 0.46 -9.37 -1.88
C LEU A 44 0.92 -10.80 -2.13
N GLY A 45 2.23 -11.02 -2.00
CA GLY A 45 2.85 -12.33 -1.84
C GLY A 45 3.16 -12.58 -0.36
N SER A 46 4.46 -12.60 -0.01
CA SER A 46 4.92 -12.58 1.39
C SER A 46 4.75 -11.22 2.07
N CYS A 47 4.69 -10.14 1.29
CA CYS A 47 4.54 -8.77 1.78
C CYS A 47 3.23 -8.55 2.54
N VAL A 48 3.17 -7.45 3.30
CA VAL A 48 2.00 -7.08 4.11
C VAL A 48 1.51 -5.67 3.78
N ALA A 49 0.21 -5.46 3.94
CA ALA A 49 -0.44 -4.15 3.80
C ALA A 49 -1.25 -3.83 5.06
N ALA A 50 -1.19 -2.57 5.48
CA ALA A 50 -2.07 -2.02 6.51
C ALA A 50 -3.13 -1.13 5.84
N CYS A 51 -4.41 -1.45 6.09
CA CYS A 51 -5.54 -0.66 5.61
C CYS A 51 -6.12 0.16 6.75
N ILE A 52 -6.13 1.49 6.63
CA ILE A 52 -6.63 2.39 7.65
C ILE A 52 -7.76 3.22 7.07
N ARG A 53 -8.87 3.34 7.80
CA ARG A 53 -10.02 4.16 7.41
C ARG A 53 -10.53 4.98 8.59
N ASP A 54 -10.54 6.29 8.41
CA ASP A 54 -11.29 7.19 9.28
C ASP A 54 -12.74 7.28 8.80
N ARG A 55 -13.68 6.91 9.68
CA ARG A 55 -15.13 6.91 9.40
C ARG A 55 -15.75 8.30 9.51
N VAL A 56 -15.11 9.24 10.20
CA VAL A 56 -15.64 10.60 10.41
C VAL A 56 -15.29 11.48 9.22
N THR A 57 -14.01 11.54 8.84
CA THR A 57 -13.56 12.34 7.69
C THR A 57 -13.76 11.63 6.35
N GLY A 58 -13.93 10.31 6.37
CA GLY A 58 -14.06 9.50 5.16
C GLY A 58 -12.73 9.19 4.47
N VAL A 59 -11.59 9.67 4.99
CA VAL A 59 -10.26 9.41 4.43
C VAL A 59 -9.83 7.97 4.73
N GLY A 60 -9.33 7.28 3.71
CA GLY A 60 -8.75 5.96 3.83
C GLY A 60 -7.42 5.86 3.11
N GLY A 61 -6.61 4.90 3.51
CA GLY A 61 -5.32 4.63 2.89
C GLY A 61 -4.89 3.19 3.05
N MET A 62 -3.97 2.79 2.19
CA MET A 62 -3.32 1.49 2.19
C MET A 62 -1.86 1.67 1.82
N ASN A 63 -1.00 0.78 2.27
CA ASN A 63 0.40 0.73 1.88
C ASN A 63 0.81 -0.68 1.45
N HIS A 64 2.06 -0.84 1.02
CA HIS A 64 2.66 -2.13 0.70
C HIS A 64 4.04 -2.23 1.34
N PHE A 65 4.11 -2.79 2.55
CA PHE A 65 5.39 -3.02 3.23
C PHE A 65 6.10 -4.24 2.63
N MET A 66 7.33 -4.04 2.20
CA MET A 66 8.24 -5.15 1.89
C MET A 66 8.76 -5.73 3.20
N LEU A 67 8.57 -7.04 3.39
CA LEU A 67 9.27 -7.76 4.44
C LEU A 67 10.75 -7.89 4.04
N PRO A 68 11.70 -7.85 4.99
CA PRO A 68 13.08 -8.20 4.69
C PRO A 68 13.13 -9.62 4.15
N ASP A 69 13.88 -9.84 3.06
CA ASP A 69 14.20 -11.19 2.63
C ASP A 69 14.89 -11.89 3.81
N GLY A 70 14.36 -13.05 4.23
CA GLY A 70 14.86 -13.84 5.37
C GLY A 70 16.23 -14.48 5.10
N GLY A 71 17.19 -13.72 4.59
CA GLY A 71 18.55 -14.14 4.33
C GLY A 71 19.34 -14.20 5.63
N ASN A 72 19.32 -15.36 6.28
CA ASN A 72 20.30 -15.80 7.31
C ASN A 72 20.74 -14.72 8.32
N ASP A 73 19.81 -14.16 9.08
CA ASP A 73 20.19 -13.61 10.38
C ASP A 73 20.52 -14.80 11.29
N ALA A 74 21.82 -15.11 11.41
CA ALA A 74 22.37 -16.14 12.31
C ALA A 74 22.10 -15.88 13.81
N ASP A 75 21.34 -14.82 14.14
CA ASP A 75 20.95 -14.41 15.49
C ASP A 75 19.43 -14.39 15.69
N SER A 76 18.65 -14.98 14.78
CA SER A 76 17.21 -15.14 15.02
C SER A 76 16.98 -16.25 16.05
N PRO A 77 16.35 -15.97 17.22
CA PRO A 77 16.20 -16.93 18.32
C PRO A 77 15.20 -18.07 18.05
N VAL A 78 14.85 -18.29 16.78
CA VAL A 78 13.97 -19.36 16.29
C VAL A 78 14.73 -20.50 15.60
N SER A 79 16.05 -20.59 15.78
CA SER A 79 16.83 -21.80 15.48
C SER A 79 17.19 -22.57 16.74
#